data_AF-A0A4D4MXM0-F1
#
_entry.id   AF-A0A4D4MXM0-F1
#
_cell.length_a   1.000
_cell.length_b   1.000
_cell.length_c   1.000
_cell.angle_alpha   90.00
_cell.angle_beta   90.00
_cell.angle_gamma   90.00
#
_symmetry.space_group_name_H-M   'P 1'
#
loop_
_entity.id
_entity.type
_entity.pdbx_description
1 polymer ?
#
loop_
_entity_poly.entity_id
_entity_poly.type
_entity_poly.pdbx_seq_one_letter_code
_entity_poly.pdbx_strand_id
1 'polypeptide(L)'
;MTEQLLDRALVEEATKKSGLIWVRGDGAPAPDDRAHGVPTRPLWHAWHAGAVCLVGDGPGEQPLPGLVDGGGATVTVRSKDKGGRLVTWSAKVVELAPGSPSGRPRWPS
;
A
#
# COMPACT_ATOMS: atom_id res chain seq x y z
N MET A 1 1.98 13.53 21.61
CA MET A 1 2.83 14.05 20.50
C MET A 1 3.96 13.08 20.17
N THR A 2 4.76 12.65 21.15
CA THR A 2 5.87 11.69 20.97
C THR A 2 5.41 10.32 20.47
N GLU A 3 4.30 9.78 20.99
CA GLU A 3 3.78 8.47 20.58
C GLU A 3 3.41 8.41 19.09
N GLN A 4 2.71 9.43 18.57
CA GLN A 4 2.37 9.48 17.14
C GLN A 4 3.60 9.58 16.23
N LEU A 5 4.68 10.23 16.70
CA LEU A 5 5.94 10.30 15.97
C LEU A 5 6.66 8.94 15.98
N LEU A 6 6.61 8.22 17.10
CA LEU A 6 7.14 6.87 17.22
C LEU A 6 6.35 5.88 16.34
N ASP A 7 5.03 6.00 16.29
CA ASP A 7 4.18 5.19 15.41
C ASP A 7 4.51 5.42 13.94
N ARG A 8 4.68 6.69 13.53
CA ARG A 8 5.08 7.04 12.16
C ARG A 8 6.48 6.50 11.83
N ALA A 9 7.44 6.65 12.75
CA ALA A 9 8.79 6.14 12.57
C ALA A 9 8.79 4.60 12.45
N LEU A 10 7.96 3.92 13.25
CA LEU A 10 7.81 2.46 13.17
C LEU A 10 7.20 2.05 11.82
N VAL A 11 6.15 2.72 11.35
CA VAL A 11 5.56 2.46 10.02
C VAL A 11 6.61 2.62 8.92
N GLU A 12 7.37 3.72 8.94
CA GLU A 12 8.41 3.99 7.95
C GLU A 12 9.51 2.92 7.96
N GLU A 13 10.10 2.64 9.13
CA GLU A 13 11.17 1.65 9.27
C GLU A 13 10.70 0.23 8.90
N ALA A 14 9.51 -0.15 9.36
CA ALA A 14 8.90 -1.44 9.05
C ALA A 14 8.69 -1.62 7.54
N THR A 15 8.16 -0.58 6.89
CA THR A 15 7.84 -0.62 5.47
C THR A 15 9.11 -0.64 4.64
N LYS A 16 10.13 0.18 4.95
CA LYS A 16 11.43 0.14 4.26
C LYS A 16 12.13 -1.22 4.33
N LYS A 17 11.95 -1.97 5.43
CA LYS A 17 12.56 -3.29 5.65
C LYS A 17 11.74 -4.44 5.04
N SER A 18 10.50 -4.18 4.64
CA SER A 18 9.66 -5.17 3.98
C SER A 18 9.65 -4.98 2.48
N GLY A 19 9.78 -6.07 1.73
CA GLY A 19 9.54 -6.06 0.27
C GLY A 19 8.07 -6.28 -0.10
N LEU A 20 7.22 -6.47 0.90
CA LEU A 20 5.82 -6.87 0.73
C LEU A 20 4.97 -6.40 1.91
N ILE A 21 3.79 -5.86 1.59
CA ILE A 21 2.78 -5.44 2.58
C ILE A 21 1.44 -6.09 2.27
N TRP A 22 0.61 -6.20 3.30
CA TRP A 22 -0.74 -6.73 3.19
C TRP A 22 -1.72 -5.58 3.18
N VAL A 23 -2.42 -5.41 2.07
CA VAL A 23 -3.34 -4.28 1.85
C VAL A 23 -4.75 -4.80 1.68
N ARG A 24 -5.67 -4.17 2.38
CA ARG A 24 -7.11 -4.33 2.18
C ARG A 24 -7.67 -2.97 1.77
N GLY A 25 -8.19 -2.87 0.54
CA GLY A 25 -8.94 -1.68 0.13
C GLY A 25 -10.30 -1.67 0.79
N ASP A 26 -10.79 -0.48 1.12
CA ASP A 26 -12.14 -0.28 1.65
C ASP A 26 -13.15 0.08 0.52
N GLY A 27 -12.69 0.07 -0.75
CA GLY A 27 -13.52 0.26 -1.95
C GLY A 27 -14.50 -0.88 -2.22
N ALA A 28 -15.52 -0.61 -3.05
CA ALA A 28 -16.64 -1.51 -3.33
C ALA A 28 -16.20 -2.94 -3.72
N PRO A 29 -16.98 -3.98 -3.37
CA PRO A 29 -16.66 -5.37 -3.68
C PRO A 29 -16.47 -5.58 -5.19
N ALA A 30 -15.62 -6.55 -5.55
CA ALA A 30 -15.47 -6.97 -6.93
C ALA A 30 -16.85 -7.38 -7.50
N PRO A 31 -17.12 -7.17 -8.80
CA PRO A 31 -18.44 -7.40 -9.39
C PRO A 31 -18.99 -8.84 -9.21
N ASP A 32 -18.12 -9.81 -8.89
CA ASP A 32 -18.45 -11.23 -8.71
C ASP A 32 -18.55 -11.71 -7.25
N ASP A 33 -18.17 -10.90 -6.25
CA ASP A 33 -18.12 -11.31 -4.83
C ASP A 33 -19.19 -10.58 -4.01
N ARG A 34 -20.41 -11.10 -4.02
CA ARG A 34 -21.53 -10.59 -3.19
C ARG A 34 -21.54 -11.13 -1.75
N ALA A 35 -20.43 -11.67 -1.23
CA ALA A 35 -20.43 -12.19 0.15
C ALA A 35 -19.17 -11.90 0.97
N HIS A 36 -18.03 -11.53 0.38
CA HIS A 36 -16.82 -11.22 1.14
C HIS A 36 -16.27 -9.87 0.70
N GLY A 37 -16.05 -8.96 1.67
CA GLY A 37 -15.36 -7.70 1.39
C GLY A 37 -13.99 -7.95 0.74
N VAL A 38 -13.41 -6.91 0.12
CA VAL A 38 -12.14 -7.02 -0.61
C VAL A 38 -11.10 -7.76 0.26
N PRO A 39 -10.52 -8.89 -0.22
CA PRO A 39 -9.59 -9.66 0.59
C PRO A 39 -8.31 -8.87 0.84
N THR A 40 -7.70 -9.09 2.01
CA THR A 40 -6.37 -8.55 2.30
C THR A 40 -5.33 -9.28 1.45
N ARG A 41 -4.60 -8.56 0.59
CA ARG A 41 -3.66 -9.17 -0.36
C ARG A 41 -2.22 -8.69 -0.19
N PRO A 42 -1.24 -9.55 -0.49
CA PRO A 42 0.17 -9.19 -0.55
C PRO A 42 0.42 -8.29 -1.77
N LEU A 43 0.99 -7.11 -1.58
CA LEU A 43 1.41 -6.18 -2.64
C LEU A 43 2.88 -5.80 -2.50
N TRP A 44 3.57 -5.72 -3.64
CA TRP A 44 4.90 -5.10 -3.71
C TRP A 44 4.76 -3.59 -3.66
N HIS A 45 5.71 -2.92 -3.04
CA HIS A 45 5.64 -1.48 -2.84
C HIS A 45 7.04 -0.84 -2.81
N ALA A 46 7.06 0.48 -2.92
CA ALA A 46 8.19 1.31 -2.55
C ALA A 46 7.78 2.26 -1.42
N TRP A 47 8.70 2.59 -0.51
CA TRP A 47 8.51 3.73 0.39
C TRP A 47 9.08 4.98 -0.27
N HIS A 48 8.26 6.02 -0.42
CA HIS A 48 8.71 7.29 -0.98
C HIS A 48 8.00 8.45 -0.32
N ALA A 49 8.76 9.48 0.06
CA ALA A 49 8.27 10.73 0.63
C ALA A 49 7.24 10.56 1.79
N GLY A 50 7.41 9.52 2.63
CA GLY A 50 6.52 9.26 3.76
C GLY A 50 5.25 8.45 3.41
N ALA A 51 5.18 7.86 2.23
CA ALA A 51 4.06 7.07 1.75
C ALA A 51 4.50 5.73 1.17
N VAL A 52 3.55 4.78 1.16
CA VAL A 52 3.61 3.56 0.36
C VAL A 52 3.19 3.92 -1.06
N CYS A 53 4.07 3.67 -2.03
CA CYS A 53 3.77 3.78 -3.45
C CYS A 53 3.58 2.39 -4.05
N LEU A 54 2.49 2.23 -4.80
CA LEU A 54 2.13 1.02 -5.53
C LEU A 54 2.13 1.33 -7.03
N VAL A 55 2.52 0.34 -7.82
CA VAL A 55 2.38 0.32 -9.28
C VAL A 55 1.61 -0.95 -9.62
N GLY A 56 0.60 -0.84 -10.46
CA GLY A 56 -0.35 -1.92 -10.71
C GLY A 56 -1.41 -1.57 -11.74
N ASP A 57 -2.25 -2.58 -12.04
CA ASP A 57 -3.32 -2.56 -13.05
C ASP A 57 -2.88 -2.41 -14.51
N GLY A 58 -1.56 -2.33 -14.79
CA GLY A 58 -1.00 -2.53 -16.13
C GLY A 58 -0.77 -4.00 -16.51
N PRO A 59 -0.51 -4.31 -17.79
CA PRO A 59 -0.19 -5.67 -18.26
C PRO A 59 1.02 -6.26 -17.54
N GLY A 60 0.83 -7.38 -16.82
CA GLY A 60 1.89 -8.04 -16.06
C GLY A 60 2.22 -7.38 -14.72
N GLU A 61 1.50 -6.32 -14.35
CA GLU A 61 1.63 -5.68 -13.04
C GLU A 61 0.69 -6.33 -12.01
N GLN A 62 0.92 -6.03 -10.73
CA GLN A 62 0.04 -6.54 -9.68
C GLN A 62 -1.36 -5.89 -9.78
N PRO A 63 -2.44 -6.65 -9.57
CA PRO A 63 -3.79 -6.09 -9.58
C PRO A 63 -4.06 -5.30 -8.29
N LEU A 64 -4.73 -4.14 -8.41
CA LEU A 64 -5.06 -3.25 -7.30
C LEU A 64 -6.58 -3.08 -7.03
N PRO A 65 -7.43 -4.11 -7.12
CA PRO A 65 -8.88 -3.95 -7.00
C PRO A 65 -9.31 -3.40 -5.64
N GLY A 66 -10.21 -2.41 -5.65
CA GLY A 66 -10.73 -1.78 -4.42
C GLY A 66 -9.79 -0.75 -3.80
N LEU A 67 -8.65 -0.43 -4.43
CA LEU A 67 -7.86 0.77 -4.14
C LEU A 67 -8.29 1.87 -5.11
N VAL A 68 -9.21 2.72 -4.66
CA VAL A 68 -9.79 3.79 -5.47
C VAL A 68 -9.30 5.12 -4.93
N ASP A 69 -8.98 6.07 -5.81
CA ASP A 69 -8.61 7.43 -5.42
C ASP A 69 -9.62 8.03 -4.42
N GLY A 70 -9.10 8.65 -3.36
CA GLY A 70 -9.90 9.18 -2.26
C GLY A 70 -10.44 8.13 -1.28
N GLY A 71 -10.36 6.84 -1.61
CA GLY A 71 -10.80 5.73 -0.77
C GLY A 71 -9.87 5.41 0.40
N GLY A 72 -10.34 4.54 1.29
CA GLY A 72 -9.56 4.03 2.42
C GLY A 72 -8.84 2.72 2.07
N ALA A 73 -7.74 2.45 2.79
CA ALA A 73 -7.12 1.14 2.83
C ALA A 73 -6.56 0.85 4.23
N THR A 74 -6.58 -0.41 4.63
CA THR A 74 -5.84 -0.89 5.79
C THR A 74 -4.56 -1.57 5.32
N VAL A 75 -3.41 -1.11 5.82
CA VAL A 75 -2.09 -1.63 5.46
C VAL A 75 -1.46 -2.32 6.65
N THR A 76 -0.89 -3.50 6.41
CA THR A 76 -0.25 -4.32 7.42
C THR A 76 1.15 -4.75 6.97
N VAL A 77 2.17 -4.45 7.78
CA VAL A 77 3.50 -5.06 7.65
C VAL A 77 3.57 -6.24 8.62
N ARG A 78 3.99 -7.41 8.12
CA ARG A 78 4.17 -8.61 8.93
C ARG A 78 5.66 -8.80 9.24
N SER A 79 5.98 -9.26 10.44
CA SER A 79 7.34 -9.63 10.83
C SER A 79 7.72 -10.93 10.11
N LYS A 80 8.84 -10.91 9.37
CA LYS A 80 9.40 -12.11 8.74
C LYS A 80 9.91 -13.11 9.78
N ASP A 81 10.50 -12.63 10.86
CA ASP A 81 11.23 -13.47 11.83
C ASP A 81 10.33 -14.07 12.91
N LYS A 82 9.29 -13.32 13.32
CA LYS A 82 8.39 -13.74 14.41
C LYS A 82 7.04 -14.26 13.92
N GLY A 83 6.78 -14.26 12.61
CA GLY A 83 5.52 -14.70 12.00
C GLY A 83 4.28 -13.85 12.33
N GLY A 84 4.39 -12.91 13.28
CA GLY A 84 3.32 -12.03 13.74
C GLY A 84 3.20 -10.71 12.97
N ARG A 85 2.16 -9.95 13.28
CA ARG A 85 1.92 -8.60 12.77
C ARG A 85 2.92 -7.62 13.39
N LEU A 86 3.66 -6.87 12.56
CA LEU A 86 4.63 -5.89 13.08
C LEU A 86 3.98 -4.51 13.29
N VAL A 87 3.22 -4.04 12.31
CA VAL A 87 2.46 -2.77 12.41
C VAL A 87 1.27 -2.76 11.46
N THR A 88 0.21 -2.03 11.80
CA THR A 88 -0.81 -1.64 10.80
C THR A 88 -1.34 -0.25 11.01
N TRP A 89 -1.85 0.30 9.92
CA TRP A 89 -2.43 1.61 9.90
C TRP A 89 -3.51 1.70 8.82
N SER A 90 -4.40 2.66 8.98
CA SER A 90 -5.31 3.10 7.93
C SER A 90 -4.60 4.15 7.06
N ALA A 91 -4.79 4.06 5.75
CA ALA A 91 -4.23 4.96 4.76
C ALA A 91 -5.33 5.48 3.84
N LYS A 92 -5.16 6.70 3.35
CA LYS A 92 -5.96 7.22 2.23
C LYS A 92 -5.26 6.84 0.93
N VAL A 93 -6.02 6.29 0.00
CA VAL A 93 -5.54 5.99 -1.35
C VAL A 93 -5.56 7.29 -2.17
N VAL A 94 -4.44 7.56 -2.83
CA VAL A 94 -4.30 8.68 -3.76
C VAL A 94 -3.76 8.12 -5.07
N GLU A 95 -4.55 8.25 -6.14
CA GLU A 95 -4.10 7.88 -7.48
C GLU A 95 -3.25 9.02 -8.05
N LEU A 96 -2.04 8.69 -8.49
CA LEU A 96 -1.14 9.67 -9.10
C LEU A 96 -1.38 9.69 -10.60
N ALA A 97 -1.88 10.80 -11.14
CA ALA A 97 -2.04 10.97 -12.58
C ALA A 97 -0.68 10.75 -13.29
N PRO A 98 -0.62 9.91 -14.34
CA PRO A 98 0.61 9.69 -15.09
C PRO A 98 1.10 11.00 -15.69
N GLY A 99 2.32 11.42 -15.33
CA GLY A 99 2.94 12.67 -15.80
C GLY A 99 2.85 13.88 -14.86
N SER A 100 2.40 13.71 -13.61
CA SER A 100 2.57 14.74 -12.57
C SER A 100 4.07 15.10 -12.41
N PRO A 101 4.45 16.37 -12.11
CA PRO A 101 5.86 16.81 -12.11
C PRO A 101 6.79 16.03 -11.17
N SER A 102 6.21 15.28 -10.22
CA SER A 102 6.91 14.38 -9.31
C SER A 102 7.20 12.98 -9.89
N GLY A 103 6.84 12.74 -11.15
CA GLY A 103 6.88 11.41 -11.77
C GLY A 103 7.48 11.44 -13.17
N ARG A 104 8.81 11.48 -13.24
CA ARG A 104 9.53 10.83 -14.34
C ARG A 104 10.83 10.24 -13.83
N PRO A 105 10.87 8.93 -13.58
CA PRO A 105 12.13 8.24 -13.65
C PRO A 105 12.46 8.15 -15.15
N ARG A 106 13.66 8.62 -15.49
CA ARG A 106 14.26 8.48 -16.81
C ARG A 106 15.11 7.22 -16.70
N TRP A 107 14.64 6.10 -17.23
CA TRP A 107 15.49 4.91 -17.32
C TRP A 107 16.58 5.19 -18.35
N PRO A 108 17.88 5.05 -18.00
CA PRO A 108 18.95 5.11 -18.99
C PRO A 108 18.89 3.89 -19.92
N SER A 109 19.36 4.15 -21.14
CA SER A 109 19.17 3.48 -22.45
C SER A 109 19.21 1.97 -22.53
#